data_AF-A0A434NJ15-F1
#
_entry.id   AF-A0A434NJ15-F1
#
_cell.length_a   1.000
_cell.length_b   1.000
_cell.length_c   1.000
_cell.angle_alpha   90.00
_cell.angle_beta   90.00
_cell.angle_gamma   90.00
#
_symmetry.space_group_name_H-M   'P 1'
#
loop_
_entity.id
_entity.type
_entity.pdbx_description
1 polymer ?
#
loop_
_entity_poly.entity_id
_entity_poly.type
_entity_poly.pdbx_seq_one_letter_code
_entity_poly.pdbx_strand_id
1 'polypeptide(L)'
;MPTAKKSAKATTKGLEDLFLDGLKDLYYAEKKILRALPKMAKGAESEKVTAAFEKHRMETEAHVDRLEEVFEKFGKAARGKTCPAIDGIIEEGSEILEEYEGAPALDAGLVAAAQAVEHYEIARYGTLVAWAEQMGKADVVSLLKATLEEEVATDEALTGLGEGGVNERALQAAA
;
A
#
# COMPACT_ATOMS: atom_id res chain seq x y z
N MET A 1 -22.91 -2.73 -52.04
CA MET A 1 -22.38 -1.61 -51.23
C MET A 1 -21.66 -2.19 -50.02
N PRO A 2 -20.32 -2.28 -49.99
CA PRO A 2 -19.63 -2.69 -48.78
C PRO A 2 -19.63 -1.51 -47.80
N THR A 3 -20.17 -1.73 -46.61
CA THR A 3 -20.15 -0.77 -45.51
C THR A 3 -18.72 -0.58 -45.02
N ALA A 4 -18.20 0.64 -45.11
CA ALA A 4 -16.90 0.99 -44.58
C ALA A 4 -16.84 0.73 -43.06
N LYS A 5 -15.94 -0.17 -42.65
CA LYS A 5 -15.58 -0.37 -41.25
C LYS A 5 -14.97 0.94 -40.74
N LYS A 6 -15.62 1.58 -39.76
CA LYS A 6 -15.05 2.73 -39.03
C LYS A 6 -13.68 2.28 -38.49
N SER A 7 -12.61 2.91 -38.96
CA SER A 7 -11.28 2.72 -38.40
C SER A 7 -11.31 3.13 -36.92
N ALA A 8 -11.04 2.18 -36.03
CA ALA A 8 -10.84 2.48 -34.62
C ALA A 8 -9.59 3.36 -34.51
N LYS A 9 -9.77 4.60 -34.05
CA LYS A 9 -8.67 5.52 -33.76
C LYS A 9 -7.76 4.83 -32.73
N ALA A 10 -6.56 4.43 -33.15
CA ALA A 10 -5.58 3.83 -32.25
C ALA A 10 -5.26 4.86 -31.14
N THR A 11 -5.73 4.59 -29.93
CA THR A 11 -5.35 5.35 -28.74
C THR A 11 -3.94 4.93 -28.36
N THR A 12 -2.94 5.70 -28.73
CA THR A 12 -1.55 5.44 -28.33
C THR A 12 -1.40 5.83 -26.86
N LYS A 13 -1.73 4.91 -25.93
CA LYS A 13 -1.43 5.08 -24.50
C LYS A 13 0.10 5.12 -24.32
N GLY A 14 0.59 6.17 -23.67
CA GLY A 14 2.02 6.39 -23.39
C GLY A 14 2.40 6.15 -21.93
N LEU A 15 3.65 6.50 -21.58
CA LEU A 15 4.16 6.34 -20.21
C LEU A 15 3.42 7.23 -19.20
N GLU A 16 3.08 8.46 -19.58
CA GLU A 16 2.31 9.36 -18.71
C GLU A 16 0.90 8.80 -18.42
N ASP A 17 0.24 8.19 -19.40
CA ASP A 17 -1.05 7.52 -19.19
C ASP A 17 -0.91 6.36 -18.21
N LEU A 18 0.15 5.56 -18.34
CA LEU A 18 0.42 4.42 -17.46
C LEU A 18 0.79 4.86 -16.05
N PHE A 19 1.58 5.94 -15.92
CA PHE A 19 1.87 6.58 -14.63
C PHE A 19 0.60 7.07 -13.95
N LEU A 20 -0.27 7.78 -14.68
CA LEU A 20 -1.52 8.28 -14.13
C LEU A 20 -2.49 7.15 -13.77
N ASP A 21 -2.51 6.05 -14.52
CA ASP A 21 -3.32 4.88 -14.15
C ASP A 21 -2.75 4.20 -12.88
N GLY A 22 -1.43 4.07 -12.76
CA GLY A 22 -0.77 3.56 -11.56
C GLY A 22 -0.96 4.45 -10.33
N LEU A 23 -0.91 5.78 -10.49
CA LEU A 23 -1.15 6.76 -9.42
C LEU A 23 -2.57 6.64 -8.85
N LYS A 24 -3.58 6.39 -9.70
CA LYS A 24 -4.97 6.15 -9.24
C LYS A 24 -5.11 4.82 -8.49
N ASP A 25 -4.43 3.78 -8.96
CA ASP A 25 -4.45 2.48 -8.30
C ASP A 25 -3.77 2.58 -6.90
N LEU A 26 -2.66 3.32 -6.78
CA LEU A 26 -1.95 3.55 -5.52
C LEU A 26 -2.73 4.45 -4.55
N TYR A 27 -3.30 5.56 -5.04
CA TYR A 27 -4.17 6.41 -4.21
C TYR A 27 -5.43 5.68 -3.70
N TYR A 28 -5.92 4.69 -4.45
CA TYR A 28 -6.97 3.81 -3.94
C TYR A 28 -6.45 2.89 -2.82
N ALA A 29 -5.27 2.30 -3.00
CA ALA A 29 -4.64 1.42 -2.02
C ALA A 29 -4.46 2.10 -0.67
N GLU A 30 -3.78 3.24 -0.67
CA GLU A 30 -3.52 4.08 0.51
C GLU A 30 -4.79 4.41 1.29
N LYS A 31 -5.87 4.79 0.59
CA LYS A 31 -7.15 5.08 1.23
C LYS A 31 -7.84 3.84 1.79
N LYS A 32 -7.59 2.65 1.23
CA LYS A 32 -8.10 1.40 1.80
C LYS A 32 -7.30 0.99 3.02
N ILE A 33 -5.97 1.07 2.95
CA ILE A 33 -5.04 0.80 4.05
C ILE A 33 -5.35 1.71 5.24
N LEU A 34 -5.45 3.03 5.01
CA LEU A 34 -5.79 4.02 6.04
C LEU A 34 -7.09 3.67 6.80
N ARG A 35 -8.06 3.07 6.12
CA ARG A 35 -9.34 2.63 6.71
C ARG A 35 -9.22 1.30 7.44
N ALA A 36 -8.33 0.42 7.01
CA ALA A 36 -8.11 -0.90 7.61
C ALA A 36 -7.27 -0.82 8.90
N LEU A 37 -6.28 0.09 8.95
CA LEU A 37 -5.32 0.19 10.05
C LEU A 37 -5.96 0.33 11.45
N PRO A 38 -7.04 1.12 11.67
CA PRO A 38 -7.72 1.13 12.96
C PRO A 38 -8.26 -0.23 13.42
N LYS A 39 -8.77 -1.05 12.48
CA LYS A 39 -9.25 -2.41 12.77
C LYS A 39 -8.06 -3.30 13.17
N MET A 40 -6.95 -3.20 12.44
CA MET A 40 -5.73 -3.98 12.70
C MET A 40 -5.10 -3.62 14.06
N ALA A 41 -4.95 -2.33 14.35
CA ALA A 41 -4.41 -1.85 15.62
C ALA A 41 -5.23 -2.34 16.83
N LYS A 42 -6.57 -2.31 16.71
CA LYS A 42 -7.49 -2.77 17.75
C LYS A 42 -7.46 -4.29 17.96
N GLY A 43 -7.22 -5.05 16.90
CA GLY A 43 -7.21 -6.51 16.94
C GLY A 43 -5.88 -7.11 17.39
N ALA A 44 -4.78 -6.36 17.30
CA ALA A 44 -3.48 -6.80 17.81
C ALA A 44 -3.47 -6.94 19.34
N GLU A 45 -2.72 -7.93 19.86
CA GLU A 45 -2.58 -8.20 21.29
C GLU A 45 -1.30 -7.59 21.88
N SER A 46 -0.26 -7.45 21.07
CA SER A 46 1.01 -6.83 21.46
C SER A 46 0.92 -5.31 21.37
N GLU A 47 1.20 -4.62 22.48
CA GLU A 47 1.29 -3.15 22.51
C GLU A 47 2.25 -2.60 21.44
N LYS A 48 3.32 -3.34 21.12
CA LYS A 48 4.27 -2.94 20.06
C LYS A 48 3.67 -3.04 18.66
N VAL A 49 2.84 -4.06 18.41
CA VAL A 49 2.18 -4.26 17.11
C VAL A 49 1.05 -3.23 16.94
N THR A 50 0.26 -2.98 18.01
CA THR A 50 -0.72 -1.89 18.03
C THR A 50 -0.07 -0.55 17.71
N ALA A 51 1.03 -0.22 18.39
CA ALA A 51 1.76 1.04 18.17
C ALA A 51 2.31 1.16 16.74
N ALA A 52 2.77 0.06 16.14
CA ALA A 52 3.23 0.05 14.76
C ALA A 52 2.10 0.38 13.77
N PHE A 53 0.92 -0.23 13.94
CA PHE A 53 -0.25 0.10 13.11
C PHE A 53 -0.76 1.53 13.31
N GLU A 54 -0.75 2.05 14.53
CA GLU A 54 -1.14 3.44 14.80
C GLU A 54 -0.16 4.44 14.20
N LYS A 55 1.15 4.15 14.29
CA LYS A 55 2.20 4.95 13.65
C LYS A 55 2.01 4.96 12.14
N HIS A 56 1.91 3.79 11.52
CA HIS A 56 1.75 3.67 10.08
C HIS A 56 0.47 4.38 9.62
N ARG A 57 -0.64 4.33 10.38
CA ARG A 57 -1.86 5.09 10.06
C ARG A 57 -1.63 6.59 9.91
N MET A 58 -0.79 7.18 10.76
CA MET A 58 -0.46 8.60 10.65
C MET A 58 0.43 8.89 9.45
N GLU A 59 1.34 7.98 9.11
CA GLU A 59 2.19 8.06 7.91
C GLU A 59 1.33 7.95 6.64
N THR A 60 0.46 6.94 6.54
CA THR A 60 -0.49 6.74 5.44
C THR A 60 -1.40 7.96 5.20
N GLU A 61 -1.82 8.67 6.26
CA GLU A 61 -2.59 9.91 6.11
C GLU A 61 -1.76 10.99 5.36
N ALA A 62 -0.48 11.14 5.70
CA ALA A 62 0.42 12.03 4.99
C ALA A 62 0.75 11.52 3.57
N HIS A 63 0.78 10.22 3.34
CA HIS A 63 0.99 9.62 2.02
C HIS A 63 -0.15 9.94 1.07
N VAL A 64 -1.39 9.82 1.53
CA VAL A 64 -2.58 10.25 0.80
C VAL A 64 -2.47 11.72 0.39
N ASP A 65 -2.10 12.61 1.32
CA ASP A 65 -1.91 14.04 1.03
C ASP A 65 -0.83 14.29 -0.03
N ARG A 66 0.32 13.58 0.05
CA ARG A 66 1.38 13.67 -0.97
C ARG A 66 0.92 13.21 -2.33
N LEU A 67 0.13 12.14 -2.42
CA LEU A 67 -0.44 11.67 -3.68
C LEU A 67 -1.41 12.70 -4.27
N GLU A 68 -2.18 13.40 -3.45
CA GLU A 68 -3.02 14.52 -3.90
C GLU A 68 -2.18 15.64 -4.51
N GLU A 69 -1.06 16.02 -3.88
CA GLU A 69 -0.11 16.97 -4.45
C GLU A 69 0.46 16.46 -5.79
N VAL A 70 0.80 15.17 -5.90
CA VAL A 70 1.24 14.58 -7.17
C VAL A 70 0.16 14.71 -8.23
N PHE A 71 -1.12 14.44 -7.93
CA PHE A 71 -2.21 14.65 -8.88
C PHE A 71 -2.31 16.11 -9.36
N GLU A 72 -2.16 17.08 -8.46
CA GLU A 72 -2.17 18.51 -8.78
C GLU A 72 -1.04 18.90 -9.74
N LYS A 73 0.16 18.33 -9.58
CA LYS A 73 1.31 18.54 -10.49
C LYS A 73 1.06 18.06 -11.92
N PHE A 74 0.11 17.14 -12.12
CA PHE A 74 -0.36 16.70 -13.45
C PHE A 74 -1.64 17.44 -13.90
N GLY A 75 -2.13 18.40 -13.12
CA GLY A 75 -3.39 19.11 -13.42
C GLY A 75 -4.60 18.18 -13.42
N LYS A 76 -4.58 17.13 -12.60
CA LYS A 76 -5.66 16.13 -12.48
C LYS A 76 -6.25 16.19 -11.08
N ALA A 77 -7.54 15.92 -10.97
CA ALA A 77 -8.16 15.71 -9.66
C ALA A 77 -7.75 14.33 -9.12
N ALA A 78 -7.41 14.25 -7.83
CA ALA A 78 -7.14 13.01 -7.15
C ALA A 78 -8.38 12.09 -7.17
N ARG A 79 -8.23 10.92 -7.80
CA ARG A 79 -9.31 9.94 -7.92
C ARG A 79 -8.72 8.54 -7.91
N GLY A 80 -9.14 7.75 -6.93
CA GLY A 80 -8.77 6.35 -6.87
C GLY A 80 -9.46 5.55 -7.97
N LYS A 81 -8.79 4.48 -8.41
CA LYS A 81 -9.40 3.42 -9.21
C LYS A 81 -9.28 2.13 -8.42
N THR A 82 -10.37 1.37 -8.35
CA THR A 82 -10.40 0.09 -7.63
C THR A 82 -9.22 -0.78 -8.05
N CYS A 83 -8.49 -1.27 -7.05
CA CYS A 83 -7.33 -2.11 -7.18
C CYS A 83 -7.61 -3.45 -6.48
N PRO A 84 -7.91 -4.53 -7.23
CA PRO A 84 -8.20 -5.83 -6.63
C PRO A 84 -7.03 -6.41 -5.82
N ALA A 85 -5.80 -6.04 -6.15
CA ALA A 85 -4.61 -6.56 -5.46
C ALA A 85 -4.58 -6.15 -3.99
N ILE A 86 -4.72 -4.85 -3.71
CA ILE A 86 -4.70 -4.38 -2.31
C ILE A 86 -5.98 -4.76 -1.56
N ASP A 87 -7.13 -4.83 -2.25
CA ASP A 87 -8.36 -5.33 -1.62
C ASP A 87 -8.16 -6.77 -1.13
N GLY A 88 -7.51 -7.64 -1.93
CA GLY A 88 -7.19 -9.01 -1.53
C GLY A 88 -6.21 -9.10 -0.35
N ILE A 89 -5.11 -8.32 -0.37
CA ILE A 89 -4.13 -8.33 0.73
C ILE A 89 -4.77 -7.85 2.05
N ILE A 90 -5.66 -6.84 2.00
CA ILE A 90 -6.40 -6.37 3.19
C ILE A 90 -7.42 -7.42 3.67
N GLU A 91 -8.03 -8.15 2.75
CA GLU A 91 -8.92 -9.27 3.08
C GLU A 91 -8.15 -10.35 3.85
N GLU A 92 -6.96 -10.74 3.39
CA GLU A 92 -6.08 -11.71 4.08
C GLU A 92 -5.79 -11.28 5.53
N GLY A 93 -5.46 -10.01 5.77
CA GLY A 93 -5.28 -9.49 7.13
C GLY A 93 -6.55 -9.51 7.97
N SER A 94 -7.71 -9.33 7.35
CA SER A 94 -9.02 -9.42 8.02
C SER A 94 -9.39 -10.86 8.36
N GLU A 95 -9.09 -11.81 7.49
CA GLU A 95 -9.27 -13.25 7.75
C GLU A 95 -8.39 -13.70 8.91
N ILE A 96 -7.12 -13.25 8.97
CA ILE A 96 -6.23 -13.53 10.10
C ILE A 96 -6.80 -13.01 11.41
N LEU A 97 -7.32 -11.77 11.43
CA LEU A 97 -7.97 -11.19 12.61
C LEU A 97 -9.12 -12.05 13.13
N GLU A 98 -9.89 -12.67 12.23
CA GLU A 98 -11.08 -13.43 12.57
C GLU A 98 -10.76 -14.89 12.94
N GLU A 99 -9.86 -15.54 12.19
CA GLU A 99 -9.52 -16.95 12.41
C GLU A 99 -8.58 -17.18 13.59
N TYR A 100 -7.73 -16.19 13.89
CA TYR A 100 -6.72 -16.28 14.96
C TYR A 100 -7.09 -15.41 16.17
N GLU A 101 -8.33 -14.93 16.30
CA GLU A 101 -8.75 -14.12 17.45
C GLU A 101 -8.46 -14.85 18.79
N GLY A 102 -7.70 -14.20 19.69
CA GLY A 102 -7.28 -14.78 20.96
C GLY A 102 -6.21 -15.87 20.85
N ALA A 103 -5.72 -16.17 19.64
CA ALA A 103 -4.69 -17.15 19.42
C ALA A 103 -3.29 -16.51 19.57
N PRO A 104 -2.32 -17.23 20.16
CA PRO A 104 -0.94 -16.77 20.29
C PRO A 104 -0.25 -16.39 18.96
N ALA A 105 -0.75 -16.92 17.83
CA ALA A 105 -0.25 -16.65 16.50
C ALA A 105 -0.86 -15.40 15.83
N LEU A 106 -1.84 -14.75 16.45
CA LEU A 106 -2.55 -13.59 15.88
C LEU A 106 -1.59 -12.49 15.43
N ASP A 107 -0.79 -11.97 16.35
CA ASP A 107 0.14 -10.87 16.07
C ASP A 107 1.17 -11.23 14.98
N ALA A 108 1.62 -12.49 14.92
CA ALA A 108 2.54 -12.94 13.89
C ALA A 108 1.87 -12.93 12.51
N GLY A 109 0.61 -13.36 12.42
CA GLY A 109 -0.18 -13.26 11.20
C GLY A 109 -0.45 -11.82 10.80
N LEU A 110 -0.79 -10.94 11.75
CA LEU A 110 -1.03 -9.51 11.46
C LEU A 110 0.23 -8.81 10.96
N VAL A 111 1.38 -9.09 11.55
CA VAL A 111 2.67 -8.58 11.07
C VAL A 111 2.94 -9.08 9.65
N ALA A 112 2.73 -10.38 9.37
CA ALA A 112 2.92 -10.92 8.02
C ALA A 112 2.01 -10.27 6.96
N ALA A 113 0.73 -10.06 7.28
CA ALA A 113 -0.20 -9.38 6.39
C ALA A 113 0.18 -7.90 6.17
N ALA A 114 0.65 -7.22 7.21
CA ALA A 114 1.15 -5.85 7.10
C ALA A 114 2.37 -5.79 6.17
N GLN A 115 3.34 -6.68 6.32
CA GLN A 115 4.50 -6.74 5.41
C GLN A 115 4.09 -7.00 3.96
N ALA A 116 3.06 -7.81 3.72
CA ALA A 116 2.54 -8.01 2.36
C ALA A 116 1.96 -6.72 1.76
N VAL A 117 1.33 -5.86 2.57
CA VAL A 117 0.91 -4.50 2.18
C VAL A 117 2.14 -3.65 1.84
N GLU A 118 3.12 -3.57 2.73
CA GLU A 118 4.34 -2.76 2.51
C GLU A 118 5.06 -3.17 1.21
N HIS A 119 5.24 -4.47 0.99
CA HIS A 119 5.89 -4.98 -0.22
C HIS A 119 5.12 -4.64 -1.50
N TYR A 120 3.79 -4.61 -1.45
CA TYR A 120 2.98 -4.13 -2.55
C TYR A 120 3.24 -2.65 -2.80
N GLU A 121 3.27 -1.82 -1.77
CA GLU A 121 3.48 -0.36 -1.88
C GLU A 121 4.88 0.00 -2.33
N ILE A 122 5.91 -0.64 -1.76
CA ILE A 122 7.32 -0.51 -2.18
C ILE A 122 7.47 -0.78 -3.67
N ALA A 123 6.84 -1.84 -4.19
CA ALA A 123 6.87 -2.17 -5.61
C ALA A 123 6.18 -1.09 -6.47
N ARG A 124 5.05 -0.55 -6.01
CA ARG A 124 4.27 0.47 -6.73
C ARG A 124 4.98 1.82 -6.72
N TYR A 125 5.38 2.31 -5.56
CA TYR A 125 6.13 3.55 -5.41
C TYR A 125 7.45 3.50 -6.17
N GLY A 126 8.24 2.42 -6.05
CA GLY A 126 9.48 2.25 -6.80
C GLY A 126 9.27 2.35 -8.32
N THR A 127 8.19 1.75 -8.82
CA THR A 127 7.81 1.83 -10.25
C THR A 127 7.44 3.26 -10.66
N LEU A 128 6.58 3.94 -9.88
CA LEU A 128 6.16 5.31 -10.19
C LEU A 128 7.32 6.31 -10.11
N VAL A 129 8.23 6.14 -9.15
CA VAL A 129 9.47 6.92 -9.07
C VAL A 129 10.27 6.79 -10.36
N ALA A 130 10.54 5.57 -10.82
CA ALA A 130 11.31 5.33 -12.04
C ALA A 130 10.65 5.95 -13.29
N TRP A 131 9.33 5.86 -13.39
CA TRP A 131 8.59 6.49 -14.49
C TRP A 131 8.61 8.03 -14.41
N ALA A 132 8.48 8.60 -13.22
CA ALA A 132 8.58 10.05 -13.01
C ALA A 132 9.98 10.58 -13.35
N GLU A 133 11.04 9.83 -13.00
CA GLU A 133 12.42 10.12 -13.41
C GLU A 133 12.56 10.12 -14.94
N GLN A 134 12.02 9.10 -15.61
CA GLN A 134 12.04 9.00 -17.08
C GLN A 134 11.30 10.14 -17.78
N MET A 135 10.27 10.71 -17.13
CA MET A 135 9.53 11.88 -17.61
C MET A 135 10.16 13.23 -17.19
N GLY A 136 11.27 13.23 -16.45
CA GLY A 136 11.93 14.45 -15.98
C GLY A 136 11.15 15.23 -14.92
N LYS A 137 10.25 14.58 -14.18
CA LYS A 137 9.36 15.19 -13.17
C LYS A 137 10.01 15.20 -11.79
N ALA A 138 11.08 15.97 -11.63
CA ALA A 138 11.92 15.95 -10.41
C ALA A 138 11.14 16.25 -9.11
N ASP A 139 10.14 17.13 -9.17
CA ASP A 139 9.30 17.46 -8.02
C ASP A 139 8.37 16.31 -7.61
N VAL A 140 7.82 15.58 -8.59
CA VAL A 140 7.04 14.35 -8.34
C VAL A 140 7.93 13.24 -7.78
N VAL A 141 9.15 13.09 -8.32
CA VAL A 141 10.13 12.10 -7.83
C VAL A 141 10.43 12.31 -6.35
N SER A 142 10.63 13.55 -5.92
CA SER A 142 10.91 13.85 -4.51
C SER A 142 9.77 13.44 -3.59
N LEU A 143 8.52 13.66 -3.99
CA LEU A 143 7.35 13.28 -3.19
C LEU A 143 7.20 11.77 -3.08
N LEU A 144 7.30 11.06 -4.21
CA LEU A 144 7.14 9.61 -4.24
C LEU A 144 8.30 8.88 -3.56
N LYS A 145 9.52 9.40 -3.62
CA LYS A 145 10.67 8.84 -2.89
C LYS A 145 10.52 8.99 -1.38
N ALA A 146 10.00 10.12 -0.90
CA ALA A 146 9.76 10.33 0.52
C ALA A 146 8.79 9.27 1.08
N THR A 147 7.68 8.99 0.37
CA THR A 147 6.79 7.90 0.78
C THR A 147 7.47 6.54 0.67
N LEU A 148 8.16 6.24 -0.43
CA LEU A 148 8.89 4.97 -0.59
C LEU A 148 9.86 4.68 0.56
N GLU A 149 10.60 5.69 1.03
CA GLU A 149 11.52 5.56 2.16
C GLU A 149 10.79 5.26 3.47
N GLU A 150 9.61 5.84 3.68
CA GLU A 150 8.77 5.57 4.84
C GLU A 150 8.16 4.15 4.81
N GLU A 151 7.74 3.63 3.65
CA GLU A 151 7.24 2.24 3.54
C GLU A 151 8.36 1.22 3.79
N VAL A 152 9.55 1.47 3.24
CA VAL A 152 10.73 0.61 3.51
C VAL A 152 11.04 0.61 5.01
N ALA A 153 11.03 1.78 5.66
CA ALA A 153 11.27 1.86 7.09
C ALA A 153 10.17 1.17 7.92
N THR A 154 8.92 1.18 7.43
CA THR A 154 7.80 0.48 8.07
C THR A 154 7.98 -1.04 7.97
N ASP A 155 8.31 -1.58 6.79
CA ASP A 155 8.60 -3.01 6.62
C ASP A 155 9.80 -3.48 7.47
N GLU A 156 10.86 -2.68 7.55
CA GLU A 156 12.01 -2.96 8.43
C GLU A 156 11.58 -3.02 9.91
N ALA A 157 10.71 -2.11 10.35
CA ALA A 157 10.18 -2.11 11.71
C ALA A 157 9.29 -3.34 11.98
N LEU A 158 8.44 -3.72 11.01
CA LEU A 158 7.60 -4.92 11.09
C LEU A 158 8.44 -6.20 11.14
N THR A 159 9.50 -6.29 10.33
CA THR A 159 10.49 -7.37 10.38
C THR A 159 11.08 -7.49 11.79
N GLY A 160 11.46 -6.35 12.39
CA GLY A 160 11.97 -6.31 13.76
C GLY A 160 10.96 -6.78 14.81
N LEU A 161 9.65 -6.58 14.62
CA LEU A 161 8.62 -7.15 15.49
C LEU A 161 8.51 -8.67 15.33
N GLY A 162 8.54 -9.14 14.08
CA GLY A 162 8.58 -10.55 13.70
C GLY A 162 9.69 -11.31 14.42
N GLU A 163 10.93 -10.89 14.18
CA GLU A 163 12.14 -11.48 14.77
C GLU A 163 12.26 -11.21 16.28
N GLY A 164 11.70 -10.10 16.76
CA GLY A 164 11.82 -9.62 18.13
C GLY A 164 10.79 -10.17 19.12
N GLY A 165 9.91 -11.09 18.70
CA GLY A 165 9.17 -11.92 19.65
C GLY A 165 7.77 -12.38 19.25
N VAL A 166 7.10 -11.79 18.24
CA VAL A 166 5.75 -12.26 17.88
C VAL A 166 5.79 -13.67 17.29
N ASN A 167 6.82 -13.98 16.50
CA ASN A 167 7.02 -15.32 15.95
C ASN A 167 7.36 -16.35 17.04
N GLU A 168 8.15 -15.95 18.04
CA GLU A 168 8.48 -16.82 19.17
C GLU A 168 7.25 -17.11 20.04
N ARG A 169 6.43 -16.09 20.32
CA ARG A 169 5.16 -16.25 21.07
C ARG A 169 4.23 -17.24 20.36
N ALA A 170 4.10 -17.10 19.04
CA ALA A 170 3.30 -18.01 18.22
C ALA A 170 3.80 -19.46 18.32
N LEU A 171 5.12 -19.67 18.33
CA LEU A 171 5.73 -20.99 18.44
C LEU A 171 5.58 -21.61 19.83
N GLN A 172 5.85 -20.86 20.90
CA GLN A 172 5.88 -21.38 22.28
C GLN A 172 4.52 -21.91 22.75
N ALA A 173 3.42 -21.34 22.28
CA ALA A 173 2.09 -21.73 22.69
C ALA A 173 1.47 -22.89 21.88
N ALA A 174 2.14 -23.30 20.80
CA ALA A 174 1.79 -24.50 20.02
C ALA A 174 2.44 -25.78 20.58
N ALA A 175 3.31 -25.66 21.58
CA ALA A 175 4.03 -26.75 22.25
C ALA A 175 3.36 -27.16 23.58
#